data_AF-A0A955Y2L8-F1
#
_entry.id   AF-A0A955Y2L8-F1
#
_cell.length_a   1.000
_cell.length_b   1.000
_cell.length_c   1.000
_cell.angle_alpha   90.00
_cell.angle_beta   90.00
_cell.angle_gamma   90.00
#
_symmetry.space_group_name_H-M   'P 1'
#
loop_
_entity.id
_entity.type
_entity.pdbx_description
1 polymer ?
#
loop_
_entity_poly.entity_id
_entity_poly.type
_entity_poly.pdbx_seq_one_letter_code
_entity_poly.pdbx_strand_id
1 'polypeptide(L)'
;MFLAALVATASASVPADLEWTPAASLPSGVERLAARVAGLPVLDRSVGVDVDEAAPVGAFTGSTVPAVDADVAVRLSGLTDATAELAVSSSLDRLVWAVDGRDAAGRPVQAWLDAANGEVVRWIPRSRSAVGHAFHDAFGTVGKVGLHTTEADLLVADGLDVYSTHIEGGERVEVAMATPDDDGAFAFPSDDPAFAEVNAFFWAQTALEDMEARFGVGLDHPLELSVNERAADGTLAQGVAWIVGDVDHYRIELGGMGAANFAHDPSVVVHETMHGVLADHAGIGDVAEYPIFQDPIGLNTAPGALNEGLADYFAASLLDDPQSGRVVMAEEPAFQGRHLGNDLTCTSGVQGEAHADGRVVGATAWSLREALGADAADALVLRSVELLDADPPFASWGESLMRAARMLKREGVLETGDLQAVREVVADRELPSCGRTLALTPDVPVTQAVMGGLPVAQSTAWPLEIVVPEGVRSMTVDLEWLAAAGEELGELDYEVRVRRGQPAEMKLARAEVAEGMNIAYPLERGGRGDVVTGSPTTIDLERVRPGDRWYVTIVHRNARPTHLQVVARAETGSAGGCSTTSTPWSLMGLLLAPLAFRRRS
;
A
#
# COMPACT_ATOMS: atom_id res chain seq x y z
N MET A 1 0.55 81.90 -18.26
CA MET A 1 0.24 82.12 -16.85
C MET A 1 -0.48 80.86 -16.37
N PHE A 2 0.25 79.96 -15.67
CA PHE A 2 -0.21 78.77 -14.90
C PHE A 2 -1.04 77.70 -15.65
N LEU A 3 -0.79 76.39 -15.62
CA LEU A 3 -0.11 75.49 -14.68
C LEU A 3 0.41 74.28 -15.50
N ALA A 4 1.71 74.00 -15.47
CA ALA A 4 2.28 72.74 -15.94
C ALA A 4 2.43 71.83 -14.72
N ALA A 5 1.66 70.75 -14.65
CA ALA A 5 1.81 69.75 -13.61
C ALA A 5 2.92 68.77 -14.01
N LEU A 6 4.10 68.97 -13.43
CA LEU A 6 5.16 67.97 -13.38
C LEU A 6 4.65 66.78 -12.56
N VAL A 7 4.36 65.65 -13.21
CA VAL A 7 4.35 64.35 -12.52
C VAL A 7 5.80 63.91 -12.48
N ALA A 8 6.50 64.25 -11.40
CA ALA A 8 7.77 63.65 -11.08
C ALA A 8 7.50 62.26 -10.50
N THR A 9 7.56 61.22 -11.32
CA THR A 9 7.73 59.85 -10.83
C THR A 9 9.15 59.74 -10.28
N ALA A 10 9.30 59.99 -8.98
CA ALA A 10 10.50 59.57 -8.28
C ALA A 10 10.47 58.04 -8.20
N SER A 11 11.12 57.35 -9.13
CA SER A 11 11.47 55.94 -8.95
C SER A 11 12.60 55.89 -7.92
N ALA A 12 12.25 55.85 -6.64
CA ALA A 12 13.21 55.44 -5.63
C ALA A 12 13.40 53.93 -5.81
N SER A 13 14.51 53.52 -6.43
CA SER A 13 15.01 52.16 -6.34
C SER A 13 15.45 51.95 -4.89
N VAL A 14 14.55 51.42 -4.06
CA VAL A 14 14.95 50.85 -2.78
C VAL A 14 15.52 49.48 -3.15
N PRO A 15 16.82 49.20 -2.92
CA PRO A 15 17.29 47.83 -2.98
C PRO A 15 16.50 47.07 -1.93
N ALA A 16 15.57 46.24 -2.37
CA ALA A 16 14.88 45.33 -1.49
C ALA A 16 15.80 44.12 -1.34
N ASP A 17 16.28 43.91 -0.12
CA ASP A 17 17.03 42.71 0.22
C ASP A 17 16.15 41.49 -0.07
N LEU A 18 16.76 40.42 -0.59
CA LEU A 18 16.08 39.16 -0.82
C LEU A 18 15.75 38.56 0.55
N GLU A 19 14.47 38.38 0.83
CA GLU A 19 13.98 37.73 2.05
C GLU A 19 13.69 36.27 1.70
N TRP A 20 14.34 35.33 2.37
CA TRP A 20 13.96 33.93 2.24
C TRP A 20 12.87 33.64 3.27
N THR A 21 11.74 33.13 2.80
CA THR A 21 10.69 32.62 3.68
C THR A 21 10.57 31.11 3.46
N PRO A 22 10.44 30.31 4.52
CA PRO A 22 10.11 28.89 4.37
C PRO A 22 8.85 28.75 3.50
N ALA A 23 8.98 28.09 2.35
CA ALA A 23 7.85 27.72 1.50
C ALA A 23 7.23 26.41 1.98
N ALA A 24 8.11 25.49 2.38
CA ALA A 24 7.84 24.25 3.08
C ALA A 24 9.15 23.81 3.76
N SER A 25 9.09 23.36 5.01
CA SER A 25 10.21 22.67 5.65
C SER A 25 10.28 21.23 5.10
N LEU A 26 11.41 20.81 4.51
CA LEU A 26 11.61 19.40 4.15
C LEU A 26 12.23 18.64 5.34
N PRO A 27 11.87 17.36 5.57
CA PRO A 27 12.36 16.59 6.73
C PRO A 27 13.86 16.26 6.74
N SER A 28 14.60 16.48 5.64
CA SER A 28 16.06 16.29 5.56
C SER A 28 16.88 17.37 6.29
N GLY A 29 16.23 18.38 6.88
CA GLY A 29 16.87 19.59 7.39
C GLY A 29 17.09 20.65 6.29
N VAL A 30 16.73 20.34 5.04
CA VAL A 30 16.74 21.27 3.91
C VAL A 30 15.43 22.06 3.91
N GLU A 31 15.47 23.36 4.18
CA GLU A 31 14.28 24.19 3.99
C GLU A 31 14.09 24.49 2.49
N ARG A 32 12.91 24.20 1.95
CA ARG A 32 12.53 24.75 0.65
C ARG A 32 12.21 26.22 0.88
N LEU A 33 13.19 27.07 0.68
CA LEU A 33 13.04 28.50 0.84
C LEU A 33 12.41 29.09 -0.43
N ALA A 34 11.24 29.70 -0.29
CA ALA A 34 10.71 30.59 -1.31
C ALA A 34 11.43 31.92 -1.15
N ALA A 35 12.14 32.33 -2.19
CA ALA A 35 12.65 33.68 -2.25
C ALA A 35 11.46 34.65 -2.30
N ARG A 36 11.52 35.69 -1.48
CA ARG A 36 10.66 36.86 -1.53
C ARG A 36 11.48 38.12 -1.70
N VAL A 37 10.89 39.13 -2.32
CA VAL A 37 11.45 40.47 -2.41
C VAL A 37 10.37 41.45 -1.99
N ALA A 38 10.59 42.15 -0.87
CA ALA A 38 9.61 43.03 -0.26
C ALA A 38 8.23 42.33 -0.03
N GLY A 39 8.27 41.08 0.45
CA GLY A 39 7.08 40.28 0.74
C GLY A 39 6.40 39.60 -0.48
N LEU A 40 6.88 39.81 -1.71
CA LEU A 40 6.33 39.20 -2.92
C LEU A 40 7.08 37.90 -3.29
N PRO A 41 6.40 36.83 -3.75
CA PRO A 41 7.04 35.59 -4.15
C PRO A 41 7.95 35.79 -5.36
N VAL A 42 9.04 35.01 -5.45
CA VAL A 42 9.93 34.96 -6.64
C VAL A 42 9.65 33.66 -7.42
N LEU A 43 9.18 33.75 -8.66
CA LEU A 43 8.54 32.62 -9.36
C LEU A 43 9.49 31.67 -10.11
N ASP A 44 10.65 32.15 -10.56
CA ASP A 44 11.64 31.39 -11.35
C ASP A 44 12.83 30.95 -10.49
N ARG A 45 12.60 30.80 -9.19
CA ARG A 45 13.66 30.48 -8.24
C ARG A 45 13.16 29.67 -7.05
N SER A 46 13.12 28.36 -7.21
CA SER A 46 13.16 27.41 -6.10
C SER A 46 14.61 26.95 -5.93
N VAL A 47 15.11 26.94 -4.70
CA VAL A 47 16.42 26.36 -4.38
C VAL A 47 16.23 25.45 -3.19
N GLY A 48 16.60 24.17 -3.32
CA GLY A 48 16.91 23.35 -2.15
C GLY A 48 18.29 23.77 -1.68
N VAL A 49 18.37 24.41 -0.51
CA VAL A 49 19.65 24.81 0.09
C VAL A 49 19.67 24.34 1.53
N ASP A 50 20.81 23.80 1.94
CA ASP A 50 21.13 23.69 3.35
C ASP A 50 21.23 25.12 3.92
N VAL A 51 20.45 25.39 4.98
CA VAL A 51 20.14 26.76 5.46
C VAL A 51 21.40 27.53 5.87
N ASP A 52 22.48 26.79 6.16
CA ASP A 52 23.76 27.33 6.60
C ASP A 52 24.69 27.81 5.46
N GLU A 53 24.40 27.50 4.18
CA GLU A 53 25.28 27.81 3.04
C GLU A 53 24.72 28.82 2.01
N ALA A 54 23.57 29.45 2.26
CA ALA A 54 22.95 30.37 1.32
C ALA A 54 23.80 31.65 1.07
N ALA A 55 24.55 31.67 -0.03
CA ALA A 55 25.27 32.86 -0.46
C ALA A 55 24.30 34.00 -0.83
N PRO A 56 24.60 35.27 -0.48
CA PRO A 56 23.75 36.40 -0.83
C PRO A 56 23.69 36.57 -2.34
N VAL A 57 22.50 36.44 -2.89
CA VAL A 57 22.27 36.58 -4.32
C VAL A 57 21.98 38.05 -4.66
N GLY A 58 22.39 38.48 -5.86
CA GLY A 58 22.33 39.87 -6.31
C GLY A 58 20.97 40.53 -6.08
N ALA A 59 21.01 41.78 -5.60
CA ALA A 59 19.82 42.57 -5.28
C ALA A 59 18.94 42.80 -6.53
N PHE A 60 17.64 42.60 -6.37
CA PHE A 60 16.63 43.04 -7.34
C PHE A 60 16.74 44.55 -7.54
N THR A 61 16.88 45.02 -8.79
CA THR A 61 17.04 46.46 -9.09
C THR A 61 15.80 47.09 -9.72
N GLY A 62 14.78 46.28 -10.00
CA GLY A 62 13.52 46.69 -10.60
C GLY A 62 12.63 47.56 -9.72
N SER A 63 11.60 48.15 -10.33
CA SER A 63 10.56 48.89 -9.61
C SER A 63 9.67 47.94 -8.81
N THR A 64 9.28 48.32 -7.60
CA THR A 64 8.39 47.55 -6.70
C THR A 64 6.93 47.99 -6.76
N VAL A 65 6.56 48.89 -7.67
CA VAL A 65 5.19 49.37 -7.81
C VAL A 65 4.60 48.89 -9.13
N PRO A 66 3.55 48.05 -9.11
CA PRO A 66 2.87 47.66 -10.33
C PRO A 66 2.11 48.87 -10.91
N ALA A 67 2.24 49.11 -12.20
CA ALA A 67 1.44 50.10 -12.93
C ALA A 67 0.15 49.50 -13.52
N VAL A 68 0.09 48.17 -13.59
CA VAL A 68 -1.08 47.38 -13.99
C VAL A 68 -1.64 46.68 -12.76
N ASP A 69 -2.96 46.77 -12.53
CA ASP A 69 -3.63 46.03 -11.45
C ASP A 69 -3.96 44.58 -11.84
N ALA A 70 -4.30 43.76 -10.84
CA ALA A 70 -4.59 42.33 -11.01
C ALA A 70 -5.72 42.07 -12.03
N ASP A 71 -6.81 42.85 -11.99
CA ASP A 71 -7.95 42.69 -12.90
C ASP A 71 -7.58 43.04 -14.35
N VAL A 72 -6.73 44.06 -14.54
CA VAL A 72 -6.16 44.39 -15.84
C VAL A 72 -5.24 43.27 -16.31
N ALA A 73 -4.40 42.70 -15.44
CA ALA A 73 -3.53 41.59 -15.80
C ALA A 73 -4.34 40.34 -16.22
N VAL A 74 -5.40 39.97 -15.49
CA VAL A 74 -6.33 38.88 -15.89
C VAL A 74 -6.95 39.16 -17.26
N ARG A 75 -7.42 40.37 -17.51
CA ARG A 75 -8.00 40.70 -18.83
C ARG A 75 -6.96 40.67 -19.96
N LEU A 76 -5.75 41.14 -19.69
CA LEU A 76 -4.67 41.23 -20.69
C LEU A 76 -4.05 39.86 -20.98
N SER A 77 -4.07 38.92 -20.04
CA SER A 77 -3.64 37.54 -20.29
C SER A 77 -4.56 36.87 -21.32
N GLY A 78 -5.86 37.21 -21.32
CA GLY A 78 -6.85 36.52 -22.15
C GLY A 78 -7.18 35.11 -21.66
N LEU A 79 -6.74 34.77 -20.44
CA LEU A 79 -7.10 33.53 -19.77
C LEU A 79 -8.51 33.60 -19.20
N THR A 80 -9.24 32.49 -19.23
CA THR A 80 -10.51 32.32 -18.53
C THR A 80 -10.30 31.71 -17.16
N ASP A 81 -11.27 31.87 -16.25
CA ASP A 81 -11.22 31.35 -14.88
C ASP A 81 -9.93 31.71 -14.13
N ALA A 82 -9.42 32.91 -14.41
CA ALA A 82 -8.05 33.25 -14.05
C ALA A 82 -7.96 34.04 -12.74
N THR A 83 -6.89 33.78 -11.99
CA THR A 83 -6.48 34.53 -10.79
C THR A 83 -5.09 35.09 -10.99
N ALA A 84 -4.84 36.30 -10.50
CA ALA A 84 -3.54 36.96 -10.63
C ALA A 84 -2.90 37.20 -9.26
N GLU A 85 -1.64 36.79 -9.12
CA GLU A 85 -0.79 37.08 -7.97
C GLU A 85 0.40 37.94 -8.41
N LEU A 86 0.71 38.98 -7.63
CA LEU A 86 1.88 39.82 -7.90
C LEU A 86 3.14 39.13 -7.38
N ALA A 87 4.16 39.06 -8.21
CA ALA A 87 5.39 38.36 -7.91
C ALA A 87 6.61 39.07 -8.53
N VAL A 88 7.81 38.60 -8.18
CA VAL A 88 9.06 39.00 -8.81
C VAL A 88 9.56 37.88 -9.71
N SER A 89 9.97 38.21 -10.93
CA SER A 89 10.74 37.30 -11.77
C SER A 89 12.21 37.68 -11.67
N SER A 90 13.02 36.79 -11.09
CA SER A 90 14.46 36.97 -10.92
C SER A 90 15.21 36.88 -12.24
N SER A 91 14.74 36.05 -13.19
CA SER A 91 15.33 35.95 -14.53
C SER A 91 15.06 37.19 -15.40
N LEU A 92 13.96 37.91 -15.14
CA LEU A 92 13.58 39.11 -15.88
C LEU A 92 13.92 40.43 -15.16
N ASP A 93 14.42 40.34 -13.91
CA ASP A 93 14.68 41.45 -12.97
C ASP A 93 13.54 42.49 -12.94
N ARG A 94 12.30 42.02 -12.83
CA ARG A 94 11.10 42.88 -12.74
C ARG A 94 9.93 42.25 -11.97
N LEU A 95 8.96 43.10 -11.61
CA LEU A 95 7.66 42.65 -11.14
C LEU A 95 6.83 42.05 -12.27
N VAL A 96 6.16 40.95 -11.96
CA VAL A 96 5.22 40.29 -12.86
C VAL A 96 3.93 39.97 -12.13
N TRP A 97 2.82 39.92 -12.85
CA TRP A 97 1.61 39.22 -12.42
C TRP A 97 1.68 37.78 -12.93
N ALA A 98 1.75 36.80 -12.02
CA ALA A 98 1.47 35.41 -12.33
C ALA A 98 -0.03 35.23 -12.41
N VAL A 99 -0.53 35.04 -13.63
CA VAL A 99 -1.95 34.85 -13.92
C VAL A 99 -2.18 33.38 -14.24
N ASP A 100 -2.65 32.61 -13.28
CA ASP A 100 -3.09 31.23 -13.47
C ASP A 100 -4.52 31.22 -14.03
N GLY A 101 -4.78 30.45 -15.08
CA GLY A 101 -6.11 30.32 -15.68
C GLY A 101 -6.13 29.29 -16.81
N ARG A 102 -7.11 29.40 -17.72
CA ARG A 102 -7.26 28.52 -18.88
C ARG A 102 -7.13 29.27 -20.20
N ASP A 103 -6.38 28.69 -21.16
CA ASP A 103 -6.25 29.26 -22.49
C ASP A 103 -7.52 29.07 -23.35
N ALA A 104 -7.51 29.55 -24.60
CA ALA A 104 -8.66 29.43 -25.50
C ALA A 104 -9.04 27.98 -25.84
N ALA A 105 -8.16 27.01 -25.60
CA ALA A 105 -8.42 25.57 -25.75
C ALA A 105 -8.84 24.91 -24.43
N GLY A 106 -8.98 25.68 -23.34
CA GLY A 106 -9.34 25.20 -22.01
C GLY A 106 -8.19 24.60 -21.21
N ARG A 107 -6.93 24.69 -21.69
CA ARG A 107 -5.75 24.11 -21.02
C ARG A 107 -5.30 25.00 -19.87
N PRO A 108 -4.87 24.43 -18.72
CA PRO A 108 -4.36 25.22 -17.61
C PRO A 108 -3.00 25.83 -17.97
N VAL A 109 -2.88 27.14 -17.82
CA VAL A 109 -1.69 27.91 -18.18
C VAL A 109 -1.51 29.03 -17.15
N GLN A 110 -0.27 29.33 -16.80
CA GLN A 110 0.12 30.51 -16.06
C GLN A 110 0.81 31.49 -17.03
N ALA A 111 0.23 32.69 -17.18
CA ALA A 111 0.85 33.78 -17.91
C ALA A 111 1.59 34.69 -16.94
N TRP A 112 2.81 35.08 -17.26
CA TRP A 112 3.50 36.15 -16.53
C TRP A 112 3.36 37.43 -17.32
N LEU A 113 2.78 38.45 -16.70
CA LEU A 113 2.61 39.77 -17.31
C LEU A 113 3.51 40.77 -16.60
N ASP A 114 4.27 41.56 -17.35
CA ASP A 114 5.07 42.65 -16.79
C ASP A 114 4.14 43.63 -16.05
N ALA A 115 4.38 43.79 -14.75
CA ALA A 115 3.50 44.60 -13.92
C ALA A 115 3.57 46.10 -14.24
N ALA A 116 4.54 46.56 -15.03
CA ALA A 116 4.70 47.96 -15.42
C ALA A 116 3.90 48.34 -16.68
N ASN A 117 3.62 47.39 -17.58
CA ASN A 117 2.95 47.70 -18.85
C ASN A 117 1.87 46.67 -19.27
N GLY A 118 1.76 45.54 -18.57
CA GLY A 118 0.78 44.48 -18.82
C GLY A 118 1.13 43.60 -20.02
N GLU A 119 2.34 43.71 -20.57
CA GLU A 119 2.83 42.85 -21.64
C GLU A 119 3.03 41.43 -21.12
N VAL A 120 2.51 40.42 -21.82
CA VAL A 120 2.78 39.03 -21.47
C VAL A 120 4.24 38.72 -21.78
N VAL A 121 5.04 38.49 -20.75
CA VAL A 121 6.48 38.21 -20.85
C VAL A 121 6.79 36.72 -20.88
N ARG A 122 5.91 35.89 -20.34
CA ARG A 122 6.07 34.42 -20.36
C ARG A 122 4.73 33.72 -20.36
N TRP A 123 4.68 32.59 -21.06
CA TRP A 123 3.59 31.63 -21.00
C TRP A 123 4.14 30.32 -20.43
N ILE A 124 3.55 29.82 -19.36
CA ILE A 124 3.93 28.59 -18.68
C ILE A 124 2.72 27.66 -18.72
N PRO A 125 2.70 26.66 -19.62
CA PRO A 125 1.69 25.60 -19.54
C PRO A 125 1.77 24.96 -18.14
N ARG A 126 0.65 24.94 -17.40
CA ARG A 126 0.60 24.34 -16.05
C ARG A 126 0.34 22.84 -16.12
N SER A 127 -0.12 22.36 -17.26
CA SER A 127 0.05 20.98 -17.68
C SER A 127 0.63 20.94 -19.10
N ARG A 128 1.63 20.10 -19.30
CA ARG A 128 2.11 19.69 -20.62
C ARG A 128 1.70 18.25 -20.82
N SER A 129 1.02 17.99 -21.93
CA SER A 129 0.96 16.65 -22.47
C SER A 129 2.32 16.37 -23.12
N ALA A 130 3.13 15.52 -22.50
CA ALA A 130 4.31 14.94 -23.14
C ALA A 130 3.96 13.56 -23.68
N VAL A 131 4.83 13.03 -24.55
CA VAL A 131 4.73 11.65 -25.04
C VAL A 131 5.87 10.85 -24.43
N GLY A 132 5.55 9.73 -23.79
CA GLY A 132 6.54 8.79 -23.26
C GLY A 132 6.55 7.46 -24.03
N HIS A 133 7.59 6.66 -23.82
CA HIS A 133 7.52 5.22 -24.03
C HIS A 133 7.43 4.52 -22.69
N ALA A 134 6.37 3.73 -22.52
CA ALA A 134 6.15 2.91 -21.33
C ALA A 134 5.55 1.56 -21.77
N PHE A 135 5.48 0.60 -20.86
CA PHE A 135 4.63 -0.56 -21.06
C PHE A 135 3.18 -0.10 -20.94
N HIS A 136 2.35 -0.33 -21.96
CA HIS A 136 0.95 0.12 -21.96
C HIS A 136 -0.05 -0.98 -21.63
N ASP A 137 0.45 -2.18 -21.29
CA ASP A 137 -0.34 -3.32 -20.84
C ASP A 137 0.45 -4.15 -19.82
N ALA A 138 -0.24 -5.07 -19.15
CA ALA A 138 0.36 -5.99 -18.18
C ALA A 138 1.34 -7.01 -18.80
N PHE A 139 1.46 -7.07 -20.13
CA PHE A 139 2.31 -8.04 -20.84
C PHE A 139 3.69 -7.49 -21.22
N GLY A 140 3.98 -6.25 -20.84
CA GLY A 140 5.25 -5.61 -21.18
C GLY A 140 5.30 -5.17 -22.64
N THR A 141 4.17 -4.82 -23.26
CA THR A 141 4.18 -4.24 -24.60
C THR A 141 4.55 -2.76 -24.52
N VAL A 142 5.73 -2.40 -25.04
CA VAL A 142 6.14 -0.99 -25.12
C VAL A 142 5.30 -0.25 -26.15
N GLY A 143 4.78 0.91 -25.78
CA GLY A 143 4.10 1.81 -26.72
C GLY A 143 4.20 3.27 -26.32
N LYS A 144 3.67 4.14 -27.19
CA LYS A 144 3.57 5.56 -26.92
C LYS A 144 2.44 5.84 -25.95
N VAL A 145 2.74 6.54 -24.87
CA VAL A 145 1.78 6.93 -23.83
C VAL A 145 1.74 8.45 -23.69
N GLY A 146 0.61 8.97 -23.22
CA GLY A 146 0.50 10.38 -22.84
C GLY A 146 0.95 10.56 -21.40
N LEU A 147 1.76 11.59 -21.14
CA LEU A 147 2.21 11.97 -19.80
C LEU A 147 1.65 13.36 -19.49
N HIS A 148 1.15 13.57 -18.26
CA HIS A 148 0.68 14.86 -17.80
C HIS A 148 1.69 15.47 -16.82
N THR A 149 2.68 16.18 -17.33
CA THR A 149 3.72 16.82 -16.51
C THR A 149 3.41 18.29 -16.24
N THR A 150 3.82 18.82 -15.09
CA THR A 150 3.78 20.25 -14.75
C THR A 150 5.10 20.95 -15.10
N GLU A 151 6.19 20.18 -15.24
CA GLU A 151 7.51 20.66 -15.64
C GLU A 151 7.90 20.21 -17.06
N ALA A 152 8.71 21.02 -17.74
CA ALA A 152 9.09 20.78 -19.14
C ALA A 152 10.08 19.64 -19.30
N ASP A 153 11.02 19.55 -18.35
CA ASP A 153 12.22 18.72 -18.47
C ASP A 153 12.26 17.58 -17.43
N LEU A 154 11.21 17.46 -16.60
CA LEU A 154 11.10 16.50 -15.51
C LEU A 154 9.75 15.76 -15.54
N LEU A 155 9.76 14.55 -15.01
CA LEU A 155 8.56 13.74 -14.75
C LEU A 155 7.95 14.12 -13.40
N VAL A 156 7.34 15.29 -13.38
CA VAL A 156 6.69 15.88 -12.19
C VAL A 156 5.27 16.27 -12.59
N ALA A 157 4.28 15.94 -11.75
CA ALA A 157 2.89 16.38 -11.85
C ALA A 157 2.43 16.99 -10.52
N ASP A 158 1.15 17.36 -10.40
CA ASP A 158 0.61 17.91 -9.15
C ASP A 158 0.56 16.81 -8.09
N GLY A 159 1.50 16.85 -7.14
CA GLY A 159 1.63 15.85 -6.07
C GLY A 159 2.21 14.50 -6.51
N LEU A 160 2.91 14.43 -7.65
CA LEU A 160 3.57 13.20 -8.12
C LEU A 160 4.96 13.51 -8.70
N ASP A 161 6.01 13.03 -8.05
CA ASP A 161 7.39 13.23 -8.45
C ASP A 161 8.07 11.89 -8.70
N VAL A 162 8.91 11.77 -9.75
CA VAL A 162 9.66 10.53 -10.04
C VAL A 162 11.12 10.82 -10.32
N TYR A 163 12.00 10.02 -9.72
CA TYR A 163 13.45 10.07 -9.96
C TYR A 163 14.09 8.70 -9.73
N SER A 164 15.33 8.54 -10.19
CA SER A 164 16.15 7.36 -9.92
C SER A 164 17.11 7.58 -8.76
N THR A 165 17.59 6.49 -8.15
CA THR A 165 18.71 6.56 -7.19
C THR A 165 20.03 6.07 -7.76
N HIS A 166 21.08 6.76 -7.34
CA HIS A 166 22.47 6.46 -7.69
C HIS A 166 23.33 6.45 -6.41
N ILE A 167 24.44 5.72 -6.44
CA ILE A 167 25.42 5.73 -5.34
C ILE A 167 26.65 6.50 -5.80
N GLU A 168 26.88 7.69 -5.26
CA GLU A 168 28.07 8.50 -5.52
C GLU A 168 28.87 8.66 -4.22
N GLY A 169 30.17 8.29 -4.24
CA GLY A 169 31.01 8.39 -3.03
C GLY A 169 30.58 7.51 -1.85
N GLY A 170 29.66 6.55 -2.06
CA GLY A 170 29.06 5.73 -1.01
C GLY A 170 27.77 6.33 -0.41
N GLU A 171 27.33 7.47 -0.93
CA GLU A 171 26.07 8.12 -0.53
C GLU A 171 25.00 7.93 -1.61
N ARG A 172 23.75 7.85 -1.18
CA ARG A 172 22.58 7.78 -2.07
C ARG A 172 22.28 9.19 -2.58
N VAL A 173 22.20 9.32 -3.89
CA VAL A 173 21.88 10.56 -4.60
C VAL A 173 20.67 10.31 -5.50
N GLU A 174 19.74 11.26 -5.49
CA GLU A 174 18.55 11.25 -6.34
C GLU A 174 18.86 11.99 -7.64
N VAL A 175 18.51 11.38 -8.77
CA VAL A 175 18.84 11.87 -10.11
C VAL A 175 17.66 11.62 -11.03
N ALA A 176 17.19 12.68 -11.71
CA ALA A 176 16.29 12.53 -12.85
C ALA A 176 17.08 12.02 -14.07
N MET A 177 16.92 10.75 -14.42
CA MET A 177 17.59 10.13 -15.57
C MET A 177 16.82 10.39 -16.86
N ALA A 178 15.49 10.43 -16.80
CA ALA A 178 14.63 10.70 -17.93
C ALA A 178 14.62 12.19 -18.25
N THR A 179 15.26 12.53 -19.36
CA THR A 179 15.24 13.88 -19.95
C THR A 179 14.53 13.83 -21.30
N PRO A 180 13.62 14.78 -21.60
CA PRO A 180 12.92 14.74 -22.87
C PRO A 180 13.88 15.08 -24.02
N ASP A 181 13.56 14.59 -25.22
CA ASP A 181 14.26 14.96 -26.44
C ASP A 181 13.90 16.39 -26.91
N ASP A 182 14.47 16.81 -28.05
CA ASP A 182 14.21 18.14 -28.65
C ASP A 182 12.72 18.38 -28.97
N ASP A 183 11.92 17.32 -29.11
CA ASP A 183 10.47 17.37 -29.36
C ASP A 183 9.65 17.33 -28.05
N GLY A 184 10.31 17.24 -26.89
CA GLY A 184 9.67 17.14 -25.58
C GLY A 184 9.20 15.72 -25.22
N ALA A 185 9.70 14.68 -25.91
CA ALA A 185 9.28 13.31 -25.70
C ALA A 185 10.26 12.53 -24.80
N PHE A 186 9.71 11.75 -23.88
CA PHE A 186 10.43 10.84 -22.99
C PHE A 186 10.47 9.43 -23.60
N ALA A 187 11.12 9.30 -24.75
CA ALA A 187 11.06 8.11 -25.60
C ALA A 187 12.28 7.20 -25.43
N PHE A 188 12.35 6.49 -24.30
CA PHE A 188 13.46 5.57 -23.98
C PHE A 188 13.15 4.12 -24.40
N PRO A 189 14.15 3.31 -24.80
CA PRO A 189 13.97 1.87 -24.95
C PRO A 189 13.91 1.20 -23.56
N SER A 190 13.25 0.04 -23.46
CA SER A 190 12.99 -0.62 -22.17
C SER A 190 14.24 -1.17 -21.45
N ASP A 191 15.40 -1.15 -22.09
CA ASP A 191 16.70 -1.50 -21.49
C ASP A 191 17.50 -0.29 -20.99
N ASP A 192 16.98 0.94 -21.18
CA ASP A 192 17.55 2.17 -20.63
C ASP A 192 17.00 2.44 -19.22
N PRO A 193 17.84 2.73 -18.20
CA PRO A 193 17.37 3.05 -16.85
C PRO A 193 16.36 4.19 -16.79
N ALA A 194 16.42 5.17 -17.71
CA ALA A 194 15.45 6.27 -17.78
C ALA A 194 14.03 5.79 -18.15
N PHE A 195 13.90 4.62 -18.79
CA PHE A 195 12.59 4.02 -19.07
C PHE A 195 11.84 3.68 -17.77
N ALA A 196 12.54 3.26 -16.72
CA ALA A 196 11.91 2.94 -15.43
C ALA A 196 11.19 4.15 -14.83
N GLU A 197 11.77 5.36 -14.94
CA GLU A 197 11.12 6.59 -14.48
C GLU A 197 9.86 6.90 -15.29
N VAL A 198 9.95 6.80 -16.62
CA VAL A 198 8.79 7.06 -17.51
C VAL A 198 7.67 6.06 -17.26
N ASN A 199 8.00 4.78 -17.11
CA ASN A 199 7.02 3.72 -16.88
C ASN A 199 6.35 3.87 -15.51
N ALA A 200 7.13 4.13 -14.45
CA ALA A 200 6.61 4.33 -13.10
C ALA A 200 5.73 5.58 -13.02
N PHE A 201 6.18 6.71 -13.58
CA PHE A 201 5.40 7.95 -13.66
C PHE A 201 4.07 7.72 -14.38
N PHE A 202 4.10 7.11 -15.56
CA PHE A 202 2.90 6.84 -16.35
C PHE A 202 1.86 6.02 -15.58
N TRP A 203 2.27 4.92 -14.94
CA TRP A 203 1.33 4.03 -14.26
C TRP A 203 0.83 4.57 -12.92
N ALA A 204 1.66 5.27 -12.15
CA ALA A 204 1.21 5.96 -10.94
C ALA A 204 0.21 7.08 -11.29
N GLN A 205 0.52 7.91 -12.28
CA GLN A 205 -0.38 8.96 -12.78
C GLN A 205 -1.70 8.35 -13.29
N THR A 206 -1.65 7.28 -14.07
CA THR A 206 -2.84 6.58 -14.59
C THR A 206 -3.71 6.04 -13.45
N ALA A 207 -3.11 5.44 -12.42
CA ALA A 207 -3.86 4.92 -11.28
C ALA A 207 -4.57 6.04 -10.49
N LEU A 208 -3.86 7.14 -10.22
CA LEU A 208 -4.42 8.29 -9.51
C LEU A 208 -5.55 8.96 -10.31
N GLU A 209 -5.37 9.13 -11.62
CA GLU A 209 -6.39 9.68 -12.50
C GLU A 209 -7.61 8.78 -12.64
N ASP A 210 -7.44 7.44 -12.68
CA ASP A 210 -8.56 6.49 -12.71
C ASP A 210 -9.39 6.55 -11.42
N MET A 211 -8.72 6.56 -10.26
CA MET A 211 -9.38 6.65 -8.95
C MET A 211 -10.15 7.96 -8.80
N GLU A 212 -9.55 9.09 -9.18
CA GLU A 212 -10.22 10.40 -9.12
C GLU A 212 -11.39 10.46 -10.10
N ALA A 213 -11.20 9.98 -11.34
CA ALA A 213 -12.24 10.04 -12.36
C ALA A 213 -13.46 9.15 -12.04
N ARG A 214 -13.24 7.96 -11.48
CA ARG A 214 -14.30 6.97 -11.21
C ARG A 214 -14.95 7.17 -9.86
N PHE A 215 -14.17 7.58 -8.86
CA PHE A 215 -14.62 7.59 -7.46
C PHE A 215 -14.48 8.94 -6.77
N GLY A 216 -13.78 9.92 -7.37
CA GLY A 216 -13.46 11.19 -6.71
C GLY A 216 -12.50 11.00 -5.53
N VAL A 217 -11.58 10.05 -5.70
CA VAL A 217 -10.61 9.60 -4.70
C VAL A 217 -9.21 9.82 -5.27
N GLY A 218 -8.44 10.71 -4.66
CA GLY A 218 -7.04 10.97 -4.98
C GLY A 218 -6.14 10.74 -3.77
N LEU A 219 -4.92 11.27 -3.80
CA LEU A 219 -4.09 11.34 -2.61
C LEU A 219 -4.29 12.68 -1.91
N ASP A 220 -4.33 12.64 -0.57
CA ASP A 220 -4.27 13.84 0.27
C ASP A 220 -2.82 14.30 0.45
N HIS A 221 -1.86 13.39 0.26
CA HIS A 221 -0.41 13.64 0.40
C HIS A 221 0.31 13.55 -0.95
N PRO A 222 1.37 14.36 -1.17
CA PRO A 222 2.24 14.19 -2.32
C PRO A 222 2.88 12.80 -2.35
N LEU A 223 3.00 12.22 -3.54
CA LEU A 223 3.62 10.94 -3.81
C LEU A 223 4.95 11.11 -4.55
N GLU A 224 5.98 10.53 -4.00
CA GLU A 224 7.32 10.49 -4.56
C GLU A 224 7.63 9.05 -5.00
N LEU A 225 8.14 8.82 -6.22
CA LEU A 225 8.62 7.50 -6.64
C LEU A 225 10.11 7.57 -6.87
N SER A 226 10.80 6.74 -6.12
CA SER A 226 12.22 6.54 -6.18
C SER A 226 12.47 5.20 -6.87
N VAL A 227 12.85 5.24 -8.15
CA VAL A 227 13.04 4.05 -8.99
C VAL A 227 14.51 3.71 -9.18
N ASN A 228 14.78 2.57 -9.82
CA ASN A 228 16.13 2.05 -10.01
C ASN A 228 16.90 1.97 -8.67
N GLU A 229 16.20 1.62 -7.59
CA GLU A 229 16.77 1.73 -6.26
C GLU A 229 18.07 0.96 -6.14
N ARG A 230 19.08 1.54 -5.50
CA ARG A 230 20.39 0.91 -5.37
C ARG A 230 20.78 0.58 -3.94
N ALA A 231 21.31 -0.63 -3.76
CA ALA A 231 22.03 -1.01 -2.55
C ALA A 231 23.38 -0.29 -2.49
N ALA A 232 24.04 -0.34 -1.32
CA ALA A 232 25.32 0.33 -1.10
C ALA A 232 26.46 -0.13 -2.03
N ASP A 233 26.35 -1.31 -2.64
CA ASP A 233 27.29 -1.83 -3.63
C ASP A 233 26.98 -1.38 -5.07
N GLY A 234 25.95 -0.55 -5.25
CA GLY A 234 25.50 -0.01 -6.53
C GLY A 234 24.63 -0.97 -7.35
N THR A 235 24.36 -2.19 -6.87
CA THR A 235 23.39 -3.09 -7.51
C THR A 235 21.95 -2.63 -7.23
N LEU A 236 20.98 -3.10 -8.02
CA LEU A 236 19.57 -2.85 -7.70
C LEU A 236 19.26 -3.39 -6.30
N ALA A 237 18.59 -2.60 -5.47
CA ALA A 237 18.17 -2.98 -4.14
C ALA A 237 17.19 -4.15 -4.24
N GLN A 238 17.59 -5.28 -3.70
CA GLN A 238 16.89 -6.55 -3.90
C GLN A 238 15.65 -6.65 -3.01
N GLY A 239 14.50 -6.97 -3.60
CA GLY A 239 13.22 -7.13 -2.88
C GLY A 239 12.61 -5.81 -2.39
N VAL A 240 13.02 -4.66 -2.95
CA VAL A 240 12.51 -3.35 -2.58
C VAL A 240 11.37 -2.96 -3.51
N ALA A 241 10.15 -3.18 -3.05
CA ALA A 241 8.92 -2.56 -3.54
C ALA A 241 8.09 -2.29 -2.30
N TRP A 242 8.07 -1.04 -1.86
CA TRP A 242 7.25 -0.61 -0.75
C TRP A 242 6.96 0.88 -0.85
N ILE A 243 5.89 1.28 -0.20
CA ILE A 243 5.65 2.66 0.19
C ILE A 243 6.16 2.88 1.62
N VAL A 244 6.80 4.03 1.83
CA VAL A 244 7.08 4.62 3.13
C VAL A 244 6.43 5.99 3.14
N GLY A 245 5.94 6.43 4.28
CA GLY A 245 5.30 7.72 4.36
C GLY A 245 5.32 8.29 5.76
N ASP A 246 4.80 9.49 5.89
CA ASP A 246 4.35 10.04 7.15
C ASP A 246 3.06 10.84 6.91
N VAL A 247 2.68 11.70 7.86
CA VAL A 247 1.48 12.54 7.77
C VAL A 247 1.57 13.66 6.73
N ASP A 248 2.72 13.85 6.08
CA ASP A 248 2.95 14.97 5.16
C ASP A 248 3.34 14.51 3.75
N HIS A 249 3.86 13.29 3.57
CA HIS A 249 4.27 12.78 2.26
C HIS A 249 4.31 11.25 2.18
N TYR A 250 4.17 10.73 0.96
CA TYR A 250 4.39 9.33 0.60
C TYR A 250 5.56 9.19 -0.36
N ARG A 251 6.34 8.12 -0.19
CA ARG A 251 7.45 7.75 -1.04
C ARG A 251 7.38 6.25 -1.35
N ILE A 252 7.35 5.90 -2.62
CA ILE A 252 7.49 4.53 -3.10
C ILE A 252 8.94 4.31 -3.51
N GLU A 253 9.53 3.22 -3.04
CA GLU A 253 10.88 2.80 -3.43
C GLU A 253 10.79 1.53 -4.29
N LEU A 254 11.32 1.59 -5.52
CA LEU A 254 11.30 0.49 -6.50
C LEU A 254 12.72 0.10 -6.91
N GLY A 255 13.19 -1.01 -6.34
CA GLY A 255 14.42 -1.70 -6.71
C GLY A 255 14.16 -2.82 -7.70
N GLY A 256 14.57 -4.03 -7.35
CA GLY A 256 14.45 -5.17 -8.25
C GLY A 256 14.61 -6.54 -7.59
N MET A 257 14.61 -7.58 -8.40
CA MET A 257 14.99 -8.93 -8.01
C MET A 257 15.83 -9.57 -9.11
N GLY A 258 17.05 -10.00 -8.77
CA GLY A 258 18.00 -10.46 -9.77
C GLY A 258 18.29 -9.37 -10.79
N ALA A 259 17.95 -9.63 -12.05
CA ALA A 259 18.05 -8.66 -13.14
C ALA A 259 16.76 -7.87 -13.39
N ALA A 260 15.64 -8.27 -12.78
CA ALA A 260 14.36 -7.62 -12.99
C ALA A 260 14.29 -6.29 -12.23
N ASN A 261 13.63 -5.30 -12.84
CA ASN A 261 13.38 -3.99 -12.23
C ASN A 261 11.91 -3.88 -11.88
N PHE A 262 11.58 -3.62 -10.61
CA PHE A 262 10.17 -3.56 -10.20
C PHE A 262 9.42 -2.37 -10.80
N ALA A 263 10.13 -1.27 -11.14
CA ALA A 263 9.53 -0.15 -11.86
C ALA A 263 9.15 -0.46 -13.31
N HIS A 264 9.56 -1.61 -13.85
CA HIS A 264 9.13 -2.08 -15.17
C HIS A 264 7.75 -2.72 -15.15
N ASP A 265 7.25 -3.19 -14.01
CA ASP A 265 5.99 -3.92 -13.99
C ASP A 265 4.81 -2.98 -13.65
N PRO A 266 3.87 -2.78 -14.58
CA PRO A 266 2.70 -1.93 -14.34
C PRO A 266 1.94 -2.30 -13.09
N SER A 267 1.78 -3.60 -12.83
CA SER A 267 0.98 -4.07 -11.69
C SER A 267 1.68 -3.79 -10.37
N VAL A 268 3.02 -3.80 -10.33
CA VAL A 268 3.79 -3.45 -9.14
C VAL A 268 3.70 -1.95 -8.87
N VAL A 269 3.93 -1.11 -9.88
CA VAL A 269 3.82 0.35 -9.72
C VAL A 269 2.43 0.76 -9.24
N VAL A 270 1.37 0.20 -9.84
CA VAL A 270 0.00 0.49 -9.44
C VAL A 270 -0.29 -0.06 -8.04
N HIS A 271 0.17 -1.27 -7.71
CA HIS A 271 0.02 -1.84 -6.36
C HIS A 271 0.60 -0.89 -5.30
N GLU A 272 1.85 -0.46 -5.47
CA GLU A 272 2.48 0.45 -4.50
C GLU A 272 1.77 1.80 -4.41
N THR A 273 1.31 2.33 -5.55
CA THR A 273 0.51 3.57 -5.59
C THR A 273 -0.79 3.42 -4.80
N MET A 274 -1.42 2.25 -4.89
CA MET A 274 -2.69 1.98 -4.23
C MET A 274 -2.58 1.89 -2.71
N HIS A 275 -1.41 1.58 -2.15
CA HIS A 275 -1.22 1.66 -0.71
C HIS A 275 -1.46 3.08 -0.19
N GLY A 276 -0.96 4.11 -0.89
CA GLY A 276 -1.16 5.52 -0.51
C GLY A 276 -2.64 5.92 -0.56
N VAL A 277 -3.34 5.55 -1.63
CA VAL A 277 -4.78 5.84 -1.78
C VAL A 277 -5.59 5.12 -0.69
N LEU A 278 -5.26 3.87 -0.38
CA LEU A 278 -5.93 3.12 0.68
C LEU A 278 -5.66 3.71 2.07
N ALA A 279 -4.45 4.21 2.32
CA ALA A 279 -4.13 4.88 3.58
C ALA A 279 -4.95 6.16 3.78
N ASP A 280 -4.99 7.04 2.78
CA ASP A 280 -5.73 8.31 2.85
C ASP A 280 -7.23 8.11 3.00
N HIS A 281 -7.82 7.17 2.25
CA HIS A 281 -9.28 7.04 2.18
C HIS A 281 -9.86 6.05 3.18
N ALA A 282 -9.09 5.06 3.59
CA ALA A 282 -9.57 4.00 4.47
C ALA A 282 -8.96 4.03 5.86
N GLY A 283 -7.81 4.70 6.03
CA GLY A 283 -6.99 4.58 7.23
C GLY A 283 -6.54 3.15 7.51
N ILE A 284 -6.52 2.27 6.48
CA ILE A 284 -6.09 0.88 6.60
C ILE A 284 -4.61 0.85 6.28
N GLY A 285 -3.78 0.69 7.31
CA GLY A 285 -2.33 0.75 7.17
C GLY A 285 -1.89 2.21 7.11
N ASP A 286 -1.30 2.68 8.20
CA ASP A 286 -0.44 3.86 8.15
C ASP A 286 0.74 3.48 7.24
N VAL A 287 0.83 4.03 6.03
CA VAL A 287 1.89 3.68 5.04
C VAL A 287 3.32 3.94 5.55
N ALA A 288 3.47 4.61 6.68
CA ALA A 288 4.72 4.77 7.41
C ALA A 288 5.21 3.50 8.12
N GLU A 289 4.29 2.67 8.57
CA GLU A 289 4.57 1.49 9.36
C GLU A 289 3.96 0.32 8.61
N TYR A 290 4.72 -0.73 8.32
CA TYR A 290 4.13 -2.03 7.98
C TYR A 290 3.64 -2.61 9.32
N PRO A 291 2.50 -2.16 9.91
CA PRO A 291 2.35 -2.26 11.34
C PRO A 291 2.01 -3.72 11.55
N ILE A 292 2.89 -4.39 12.27
CA ILE A 292 2.51 -5.63 12.94
C ILE A 292 1.38 -5.21 13.90
N PHE A 293 0.12 -5.30 13.47
CA PHE A 293 -1.02 -4.82 14.25
C PHE A 293 -1.20 -5.72 15.45
N GLN A 294 -0.84 -5.22 16.63
CA GLN A 294 -0.95 -6.00 17.86
C GLN A 294 -1.97 -5.35 18.78
N ASP A 295 -2.82 -6.18 19.36
CA ASP A 295 -3.81 -5.78 20.35
C ASP A 295 -3.67 -6.67 21.62
N PRO A 296 -4.56 -6.50 22.62
CA PRO A 296 -4.53 -7.32 23.83
C PRO A 296 -4.75 -8.84 23.64
N ILE A 297 -5.01 -9.36 22.45
CA ILE A 297 -5.14 -10.80 22.17
C ILE A 297 -4.05 -11.34 21.22
N GLY A 298 -3.14 -10.49 20.74
CA GLY A 298 -1.96 -10.88 19.97
C GLY A 298 -1.87 -10.16 18.63
N LEU A 299 -1.32 -10.82 17.62
CA LEU A 299 -1.21 -10.29 16.27
C LEU A 299 -2.57 -10.28 15.54
N ASN A 300 -2.87 -9.23 14.81
CA ASN A 300 -3.89 -9.14 13.77
C ASN A 300 -3.19 -9.02 12.42
N THR A 301 -3.36 -9.97 11.52
CA THR A 301 -2.80 -9.85 10.16
C THR A 301 -3.81 -9.27 9.17
N ALA A 302 -5.08 -9.18 9.56
CA ALA A 302 -6.14 -8.76 8.66
C ALA A 302 -5.96 -7.35 8.07
N PRO A 303 -5.53 -6.31 8.82
CA PRO A 303 -5.39 -4.98 8.22
C PRO A 303 -4.27 -4.94 7.17
N GLY A 304 -3.12 -5.55 7.46
CA GLY A 304 -2.02 -5.68 6.48
C GLY A 304 -2.44 -6.50 5.26
N ALA A 305 -3.12 -7.63 5.48
CA ALA A 305 -3.64 -8.45 4.39
C ALA A 305 -4.70 -7.74 3.54
N LEU A 306 -5.55 -6.91 4.16
CA LEU A 306 -6.51 -6.08 3.45
C LEU A 306 -5.78 -5.05 2.60
N ASN A 307 -4.81 -4.34 3.18
CA ASN A 307 -4.01 -3.34 2.47
C ASN A 307 -3.31 -3.96 1.23
N GLU A 308 -2.58 -5.06 1.41
CA GLU A 308 -1.91 -5.82 0.33
C GLU A 308 -2.88 -6.36 -0.73
N GLY A 309 -3.94 -7.05 -0.31
CA GLY A 309 -4.88 -7.69 -1.23
C GLY A 309 -5.76 -6.70 -1.99
N LEU A 310 -6.06 -5.54 -1.40
CA LEU A 310 -6.80 -4.47 -2.06
C LEU A 310 -5.90 -3.72 -3.06
N ALA A 311 -4.64 -3.47 -2.72
CA ALA A 311 -3.65 -2.92 -3.65
C ALA A 311 -3.48 -3.83 -4.88
N ASP A 312 -3.33 -5.14 -4.66
CA ASP A 312 -3.37 -6.15 -5.72
C ASP A 312 -4.64 -6.09 -6.57
N TYR A 313 -5.81 -6.00 -5.93
CA TYR A 313 -7.10 -5.98 -6.63
C TYR A 313 -7.23 -4.76 -7.53
N PHE A 314 -6.91 -3.56 -7.04
CA PHE A 314 -7.05 -2.35 -7.84
C PHE A 314 -6.03 -2.29 -8.98
N ALA A 315 -4.81 -2.78 -8.76
CA ALA A 315 -3.84 -2.99 -9.84
C ALA A 315 -4.37 -3.95 -10.92
N ALA A 316 -4.89 -5.11 -10.49
CA ALA A 316 -5.48 -6.09 -11.38
C ALA A 316 -6.72 -5.57 -12.13
N SER A 317 -7.56 -4.77 -11.46
CA SER A 317 -8.78 -4.23 -12.07
C SER A 317 -8.46 -3.16 -13.11
N LEU A 318 -7.51 -2.25 -12.82
CA LEU A 318 -7.05 -1.22 -13.75
C LEU A 318 -6.42 -1.84 -15.01
N LEU A 319 -5.65 -2.91 -14.84
CA LEU A 319 -4.98 -3.62 -15.94
C LEU A 319 -5.85 -4.68 -16.63
N ASP A 320 -7.05 -4.95 -16.10
CA ASP A 320 -7.91 -6.07 -16.50
C ASP A 320 -7.18 -7.42 -16.54
N ASP A 321 -6.30 -7.66 -15.56
CA ASP A 321 -5.47 -8.85 -15.47
C ASP A 321 -5.35 -9.38 -14.03
N PRO A 322 -5.81 -10.61 -13.74
CA PRO A 322 -5.71 -11.17 -12.39
C PRO A 322 -4.27 -11.51 -11.95
N GLN A 323 -3.28 -11.44 -12.83
CA GLN A 323 -1.89 -11.77 -12.51
C GLN A 323 -1.07 -10.50 -12.27
N SER A 324 -0.54 -10.38 -11.05
CA SER A 324 0.47 -9.39 -10.68
C SER A 324 1.87 -9.90 -11.00
N GLY A 325 2.76 -8.98 -11.36
CA GLY A 325 4.20 -9.19 -11.53
C GLY A 325 4.61 -9.88 -12.84
N ARG A 326 3.80 -9.83 -13.91
CA ARG A 326 4.09 -10.53 -15.16
C ARG A 326 5.41 -10.13 -15.83
N VAL A 327 5.72 -8.84 -15.87
CA VAL A 327 6.94 -8.32 -16.48
C VAL A 327 8.14 -8.74 -15.62
N VAL A 328 8.03 -8.60 -14.30
CA VAL A 328 9.07 -9.09 -13.37
C VAL A 328 9.30 -10.59 -13.55
N MET A 329 8.24 -11.39 -13.62
CA MET A 329 8.35 -12.85 -13.83
C MET A 329 9.02 -13.23 -15.16
N ALA A 330 8.86 -12.39 -16.20
CA ALA A 330 9.51 -12.60 -17.49
C ALA A 330 11.01 -12.26 -17.43
N GLU A 331 11.39 -11.24 -16.65
CA GLU A 331 12.77 -10.81 -16.43
C GLU A 331 13.52 -11.70 -15.42
N GLU A 332 12.84 -12.16 -14.36
CA GLU A 332 13.35 -13.02 -13.28
C GLU A 332 12.37 -14.18 -13.02
N PRO A 333 12.58 -15.35 -13.66
CA PRO A 333 11.70 -16.50 -13.51
C PRO A 333 11.62 -17.10 -12.09
N ALA A 334 12.55 -16.74 -11.19
CA ALA A 334 12.46 -17.13 -9.79
C ALA A 334 11.40 -16.32 -9.01
N PHE A 335 11.05 -15.12 -9.50
CA PHE A 335 9.99 -14.31 -8.91
C PHE A 335 8.63 -15.00 -9.13
N GLN A 336 7.86 -15.13 -8.06
CA GLN A 336 6.52 -15.72 -8.09
C GLN A 336 5.50 -14.60 -7.90
N GLY A 337 5.01 -14.04 -9.00
CA GLY A 337 3.90 -13.10 -8.96
C GLY A 337 2.63 -13.72 -8.35
N ARG A 338 1.66 -12.88 -7.98
CA ARG A 338 0.40 -13.32 -7.37
C ARG A 338 -0.71 -13.40 -8.42
N HIS A 339 -1.59 -14.40 -8.29
CA HIS A 339 -2.75 -14.57 -9.18
C HIS A 339 -4.04 -14.50 -8.36
N LEU A 340 -4.95 -13.58 -8.70
CA LEU A 340 -6.19 -13.34 -7.95
C LEU A 340 -7.34 -14.30 -8.31
N GLY A 341 -7.33 -14.89 -9.50
CA GLY A 341 -8.27 -15.96 -9.88
C GLY A 341 -7.94 -17.32 -9.24
N ASN A 342 -7.82 -17.37 -7.91
CA ASN A 342 -7.51 -18.57 -7.14
C ASN A 342 -8.68 -18.95 -6.20
N ASP A 343 -8.68 -20.17 -5.67
CA ASP A 343 -9.74 -20.70 -4.79
C ASP A 343 -9.39 -20.61 -3.29
N LEU A 344 -8.46 -19.75 -2.88
CA LEU A 344 -8.07 -19.62 -1.48
C LEU A 344 -9.24 -19.10 -0.63
N THR A 345 -9.56 -19.83 0.43
CA THR A 345 -10.49 -19.39 1.47
C THR A 345 -9.72 -18.89 2.68
N CYS A 346 -10.42 -18.33 3.67
CA CYS A 346 -9.78 -17.99 4.93
C CYS A 346 -9.09 -19.19 5.59
N THR A 347 -9.72 -20.37 5.62
CA THR A 347 -9.14 -21.56 6.28
C THR A 347 -7.93 -22.14 5.55
N SER A 348 -7.85 -21.99 4.23
CA SER A 348 -6.73 -22.53 3.43
C SER A 348 -5.65 -21.50 3.09
N GLY A 349 -5.98 -20.21 3.13
CA GLY A 349 -5.14 -19.14 2.60
C GLY A 349 -4.47 -18.27 3.65
N VAL A 350 -5.07 -18.11 4.83
CA VAL A 350 -4.49 -17.29 5.91
C VAL A 350 -3.37 -18.06 6.60
N GLN A 351 -2.17 -17.49 6.52
CA GLN A 351 -0.91 -17.99 7.04
C GLN A 351 -0.26 -17.00 8.00
N GLY A 352 -0.82 -15.82 8.20
CA GLY A 352 -0.28 -14.82 9.11
C GLY A 352 0.76 -13.88 8.49
N GLU A 353 0.83 -13.81 7.17
CA GLU A 353 1.74 -12.94 6.45
C GLU A 353 0.90 -12.09 5.50
N ALA A 354 1.13 -10.77 5.48
CA ALA A 354 0.23 -9.83 4.83
C ALA A 354 0.06 -10.12 3.33
N HIS A 355 1.15 -10.42 2.61
CA HIS A 355 1.06 -10.74 1.18
C HIS A 355 0.35 -12.08 0.95
N ALA A 356 0.65 -13.11 1.74
CA ALA A 356 0.03 -14.44 1.62
C ALA A 356 -1.47 -14.41 1.96
N ASP A 357 -1.82 -13.76 3.07
CA ASP A 357 -3.18 -13.57 3.55
C ASP A 357 -3.97 -12.66 2.59
N GLY A 358 -3.30 -11.63 2.04
CA GLY A 358 -3.86 -10.71 1.05
C GLY A 358 -4.30 -11.39 -0.24
N ARG A 359 -3.78 -12.59 -0.55
CA ARG A 359 -4.29 -13.41 -1.67
C ARG A 359 -5.73 -13.84 -1.48
N VAL A 360 -6.20 -14.03 -0.23
CA VAL A 360 -7.62 -14.32 0.06
C VAL A 360 -8.46 -13.07 -0.21
N VAL A 361 -7.97 -11.90 0.19
CA VAL A 361 -8.64 -10.60 -0.02
C VAL A 361 -8.74 -10.29 -1.50
N GLY A 362 -7.62 -10.30 -2.22
CA GLY A 362 -7.58 -10.03 -3.66
C GLY A 362 -8.41 -11.05 -4.45
N ALA A 363 -8.39 -12.33 -4.08
CA ALA A 363 -9.23 -13.34 -4.74
C ALA A 363 -10.73 -13.18 -4.45
N THR A 364 -11.09 -12.74 -3.25
CA THR A 364 -12.48 -12.36 -2.93
C THR A 364 -12.93 -11.22 -3.83
N ALA A 365 -12.15 -10.13 -3.89
CA ALA A 365 -12.47 -8.96 -4.70
C ALA A 365 -12.53 -9.29 -6.20
N TRP A 366 -11.59 -10.09 -6.71
CA TRP A 366 -11.61 -10.55 -8.10
C TRP A 366 -12.83 -11.44 -8.41
N SER A 367 -13.24 -12.32 -7.49
CA SER A 367 -14.46 -13.14 -7.66
C SER A 367 -15.72 -12.27 -7.71
N LEU A 368 -15.77 -11.18 -6.93
CA LEU A 368 -16.84 -10.19 -7.03
C LEU A 368 -16.83 -9.52 -8.40
N ARG A 369 -15.65 -9.18 -8.93
CA ARG A 369 -15.50 -8.62 -10.28
C ARG A 369 -16.02 -9.55 -11.36
N GLU A 370 -15.69 -10.83 -11.31
CA GLU A 370 -16.20 -11.82 -12.26
C GLU A 370 -17.73 -11.99 -12.16
N ALA A 371 -18.30 -11.87 -10.96
CA ALA A 371 -19.73 -12.04 -10.73
C ALA A 371 -20.57 -10.79 -11.09
N LEU A 372 -20.02 -9.60 -10.87
CA LEU A 372 -20.77 -8.33 -10.96
C LEU A 372 -20.36 -7.46 -12.17
N GLY A 373 -19.18 -7.70 -12.74
CA GLY A 373 -18.51 -6.80 -13.67
C GLY A 373 -17.64 -5.76 -12.98
N ALA A 374 -16.70 -5.17 -13.74
CA ALA A 374 -15.66 -4.26 -13.25
C ALA A 374 -16.21 -3.08 -12.44
N ASP A 375 -17.06 -2.25 -13.03
CA ASP A 375 -17.54 -1.02 -12.38
C ASP A 375 -18.31 -1.27 -11.09
N ALA A 376 -19.18 -2.29 -11.09
CA ALA A 376 -19.99 -2.65 -9.93
C ALA A 376 -19.12 -3.21 -8.79
N ALA A 377 -18.12 -4.03 -9.12
CA ALA A 377 -17.21 -4.61 -8.14
C ALA A 377 -16.23 -3.57 -7.59
N ASP A 378 -15.63 -2.73 -8.42
CA ASP A 378 -14.70 -1.69 -7.97
C ASP A 378 -15.40 -0.71 -7.02
N ALA A 379 -16.60 -0.25 -7.37
CA ALA A 379 -17.42 0.59 -6.49
C ALA A 379 -17.80 -0.12 -5.18
N LEU A 380 -18.10 -1.42 -5.23
CA LEU A 380 -18.41 -2.22 -4.06
C LEU A 380 -17.21 -2.38 -3.13
N VAL A 381 -16.05 -2.71 -3.69
CA VAL A 381 -14.81 -2.96 -2.94
C VAL A 381 -14.38 -1.65 -2.27
N LEU A 382 -14.29 -0.55 -3.01
CA LEU A 382 -13.94 0.75 -2.44
C LEU A 382 -14.93 1.19 -1.35
N ARG A 383 -16.25 1.10 -1.61
CA ARG A 383 -17.27 1.44 -0.60
C ARG A 383 -17.21 0.56 0.64
N SER A 384 -16.80 -0.72 0.50
CA SER A 384 -16.67 -1.62 1.65
C SER A 384 -15.51 -1.21 2.56
N VAL A 385 -14.47 -0.64 1.96
CA VAL A 385 -13.25 -0.21 2.64
C VAL A 385 -13.50 1.06 3.46
N GLU A 386 -14.25 2.03 2.91
CA GLU A 386 -14.72 3.24 3.64
C GLU A 386 -15.58 2.93 4.88
N LEU A 387 -16.09 1.71 5.01
CA LEU A 387 -16.93 1.27 6.12
C LEU A 387 -16.15 0.51 7.21
N LEU A 388 -14.86 0.29 7.01
CA LEU A 388 -14.00 -0.41 7.95
C LEU A 388 -13.57 0.53 9.09
N ASP A 389 -13.33 -0.07 10.26
CA ASP A 389 -12.56 0.56 11.32
C ASP A 389 -11.05 0.43 10.99
N ALA A 390 -10.19 1.18 11.66
CA ALA A 390 -8.74 1.21 11.37
C ALA A 390 -7.98 -0.11 11.64
N ASP A 391 -8.51 -1.00 12.49
CA ASP A 391 -7.94 -2.34 12.77
C ASP A 391 -8.98 -3.44 12.55
N PRO A 392 -9.45 -3.65 11.32
CA PRO A 392 -10.57 -4.53 11.05
C PRO A 392 -10.12 -6.00 10.99
N PRO A 393 -10.85 -6.95 11.60
CA PRO A 393 -10.69 -8.36 11.26
C PRO A 393 -11.31 -8.66 9.89
N PHE A 394 -10.90 -9.76 9.24
CA PHE A 394 -11.45 -10.19 7.95
C PHE A 394 -12.98 -10.32 7.97
N ALA A 395 -13.55 -10.84 9.06
CA ALA A 395 -15.00 -10.95 9.22
C ALA A 395 -15.71 -9.59 9.11
N SER A 396 -15.12 -8.52 9.67
CA SER A 396 -15.67 -7.17 9.55
C SER A 396 -15.66 -6.68 8.11
N TRP A 397 -14.66 -7.05 7.32
CA TRP A 397 -14.66 -6.73 5.88
C TRP A 397 -15.76 -7.47 5.11
N GLY A 398 -15.98 -8.77 5.40
CA GLY A 398 -17.12 -9.51 4.86
C GLY A 398 -18.47 -8.85 5.19
N GLU A 399 -18.64 -8.34 6.41
CA GLU A 399 -19.82 -7.58 6.82
C GLU A 399 -19.93 -6.23 6.10
N SER A 400 -18.81 -5.52 5.94
CA SER A 400 -18.74 -4.25 5.22
C SER A 400 -19.05 -4.39 3.73
N LEU A 401 -18.59 -5.46 3.07
CA LEU A 401 -19.00 -5.82 1.70
C LEU A 401 -20.53 -5.96 1.60
N MET A 402 -21.14 -6.71 2.52
CA MET A 402 -22.60 -6.87 2.54
C MET A 402 -23.35 -5.57 2.87
N ARG A 403 -22.73 -4.66 3.63
CA ARG A 403 -23.28 -3.33 3.93
C ARG A 403 -23.18 -2.39 2.72
N ALA A 404 -22.02 -2.33 2.09
CA ALA A 404 -21.75 -1.58 0.86
C ALA A 404 -22.67 -2.03 -0.28
N ALA A 405 -22.82 -3.34 -0.49
CA ALA A 405 -23.71 -3.88 -1.52
C ALA A 405 -25.17 -3.43 -1.32
N ARG A 406 -25.65 -3.39 -0.07
CA ARG A 406 -27.00 -2.88 0.24
C ARG A 406 -27.12 -1.37 0.00
N MET A 407 -26.05 -0.60 0.17
CA MET A 407 -26.01 0.84 -0.12
C MET A 407 -26.08 1.07 -1.63
N LEU A 408 -25.18 0.44 -2.39
CA LEU A 408 -25.11 0.53 -3.84
C LEU A 408 -26.40 0.05 -4.53
N LYS A 409 -27.08 -0.96 -3.97
CA LYS A 409 -28.42 -1.34 -4.44
C LYS A 409 -29.46 -0.22 -4.27
N ARG A 410 -29.44 0.51 -3.16
CA ARG A 410 -30.36 1.64 -2.94
C ARG A 410 -30.07 2.80 -3.88
N GLU A 411 -28.81 2.96 -4.26
CA GLU A 411 -28.32 3.96 -5.22
C GLU A 411 -28.59 3.55 -6.68
N GLY A 412 -29.01 2.30 -6.92
CA GLY A 412 -29.29 1.78 -8.26
C GLY A 412 -28.05 1.31 -9.03
N VAL A 413 -26.90 1.22 -8.36
CA VAL A 413 -25.65 0.68 -8.93
C VAL A 413 -25.69 -0.85 -8.98
N LEU A 414 -26.28 -1.50 -7.96
CA LEU A 414 -26.47 -2.96 -7.90
C LEU A 414 -27.94 -3.36 -8.02
N GLU A 415 -28.19 -4.52 -8.62
CA GLU A 415 -29.48 -5.16 -8.72
C GLU A 415 -29.77 -6.11 -7.53
N THR A 416 -30.93 -6.77 -7.56
CA THR A 416 -31.27 -7.78 -6.54
C THR A 416 -30.46 -9.07 -6.70
N GLY A 417 -30.12 -9.46 -7.93
CA GLY A 417 -29.26 -10.62 -8.20
C GLY A 417 -27.87 -10.44 -7.62
N ASP A 418 -27.32 -9.24 -7.74
CA ASP A 418 -25.97 -8.89 -7.26
C ASP A 418 -25.82 -9.09 -5.75
N LEU A 419 -26.83 -8.75 -4.94
CA LEU A 419 -26.77 -9.01 -3.49
C LEU A 419 -26.62 -10.49 -3.15
N GLN A 420 -27.18 -11.37 -3.99
CA GLN A 420 -27.05 -12.81 -3.81
C GLN A 420 -25.64 -13.24 -4.20
N ALA A 421 -25.11 -12.75 -5.32
CA ALA A 421 -23.74 -13.02 -5.76
C ALA A 421 -22.70 -12.56 -4.72
N VAL A 422 -22.83 -11.35 -4.17
CA VAL A 422 -21.93 -10.84 -3.11
C VAL A 422 -21.97 -11.77 -1.89
N ARG A 423 -23.16 -12.21 -1.48
CA ARG A 423 -23.32 -13.13 -0.35
C ARG A 423 -22.65 -14.47 -0.61
N GLU A 424 -22.80 -15.01 -1.81
CA GLU A 424 -22.20 -16.28 -2.22
C GLU A 424 -20.68 -16.17 -2.19
N VAL A 425 -20.08 -15.15 -2.80
CA VAL A 425 -18.62 -14.95 -2.77
C VAL A 425 -18.09 -14.77 -1.33
N VAL A 426 -18.75 -13.94 -0.50
CA VAL A 426 -18.35 -13.73 0.90
C VAL A 426 -18.42 -15.05 1.70
N ALA A 427 -19.43 -15.88 1.44
CA ALA A 427 -19.59 -17.18 2.10
C ALA A 427 -18.58 -18.21 1.60
N ASP A 428 -18.34 -18.29 0.29
CA ASP A 428 -17.42 -19.24 -0.34
C ASP A 428 -15.96 -18.95 0.07
N ARG A 429 -15.63 -17.70 0.36
CA ARG A 429 -14.33 -17.28 0.90
C ARG A 429 -14.20 -17.45 2.41
N GLU A 430 -15.28 -17.88 3.07
CA GLU A 430 -15.36 -18.12 4.52
C GLU A 430 -15.06 -16.88 5.38
N LEU A 431 -15.24 -15.67 4.83
CA LEU A 431 -14.93 -14.41 5.51
C LEU A 431 -15.70 -14.23 6.84
N PRO A 432 -17.00 -14.58 6.98
CA PRO A 432 -17.71 -14.40 8.25
C PRO A 432 -17.14 -15.22 9.41
N SER A 433 -16.47 -16.34 9.09
CA SER A 433 -15.76 -17.19 10.06
C SER A 433 -14.27 -16.86 10.13
N CYS A 434 -13.80 -15.89 9.35
CA CYS A 434 -12.40 -15.49 9.29
C CYS A 434 -12.08 -14.61 10.50
N GLY A 435 -11.82 -15.30 11.61
CA GLY A 435 -11.42 -14.69 12.85
C GLY A 435 -9.95 -14.32 12.85
N ARG A 436 -9.54 -13.65 13.93
CA ARG A 436 -8.14 -13.40 14.26
C ARG A 436 -7.38 -14.69 14.62
N THR A 437 -8.13 -15.74 14.94
CA THR A 437 -7.59 -17.05 15.28
C THR A 437 -7.64 -17.98 14.09
N LEU A 438 -6.53 -18.68 13.88
CA LEU A 438 -6.46 -19.74 12.89
C LEU A 438 -7.14 -20.98 13.47
N ALA A 439 -8.19 -21.44 12.80
CA ALA A 439 -8.97 -22.59 13.24
C ALA A 439 -8.21 -23.90 12.97
N LEU A 440 -7.88 -24.64 14.03
CA LEU A 440 -7.29 -25.98 13.89
C LEU A 440 -8.39 -27.03 13.77
N THR A 441 -8.45 -27.69 12.62
CA THR A 441 -9.28 -28.87 12.40
C THR A 441 -8.46 -30.12 12.73
N PRO A 442 -9.03 -31.12 13.43
CA PRO A 442 -8.31 -32.36 13.72
C PRO A 442 -7.75 -33.00 12.46
N ASP A 443 -6.51 -33.46 12.55
CA ASP A 443 -5.76 -34.18 11.51
C ASP A 443 -5.50 -33.38 10.22
N VAL A 444 -5.88 -32.10 10.18
CA VAL A 444 -5.54 -31.17 9.11
C VAL A 444 -4.43 -30.26 9.61
N PRO A 445 -3.19 -30.41 9.11
CA PRO A 445 -2.11 -29.52 9.48
C PRO A 445 -2.41 -28.11 9.00
N VAL A 446 -2.09 -27.13 9.83
CA VAL A 446 -2.13 -25.73 9.43
C VAL A 446 -0.73 -25.16 9.51
N THR A 447 -0.26 -24.54 8.43
CA THR A 447 1.04 -23.89 8.39
C THR A 447 0.85 -22.38 8.54
N GLN A 448 1.51 -21.82 9.54
CA GLN A 448 1.55 -20.39 9.81
C GLN A 448 2.97 -19.89 9.56
N ALA A 449 3.11 -18.83 8.77
CA ALA A 449 4.35 -18.07 8.72
C ALA A 449 4.50 -17.34 10.07
N VAL A 450 5.57 -17.64 10.78
CA VAL A 450 5.93 -16.94 12.02
C VAL A 450 7.09 -16.04 11.69
N MET A 451 6.77 -14.85 11.21
CA MET A 451 7.78 -13.83 11.02
C MET A 451 8.25 -13.33 12.38
N GLY A 452 9.36 -13.90 12.86
CA GLY A 452 10.19 -13.26 13.86
C GLY A 452 11.16 -12.30 13.16
N GLY A 453 11.23 -11.05 13.58
CA GLY A 453 12.41 -10.24 13.29
C GLY A 453 12.25 -9.00 12.43
N LEU A 454 11.26 -8.16 12.72
CA LEU A 454 11.64 -6.74 12.73
C LEU A 454 12.61 -6.55 13.92
N PRO A 455 13.79 -5.93 13.73
CA PRO A 455 14.81 -5.72 14.78
C PRO A 455 14.27 -5.08 16.07
N VAL A 456 13.08 -4.50 16.00
CA VAL A 456 12.38 -3.75 17.04
C VAL A 456 11.32 -4.57 17.80
N ALA A 457 10.81 -5.68 17.26
CA ALA A 457 9.74 -6.46 17.89
C ALA A 457 10.29 -7.67 18.67
N GLN A 458 10.52 -7.48 19.98
CA GLN A 458 11.06 -8.53 20.86
C GLN A 458 10.08 -9.67 21.17
N SER A 459 8.79 -9.53 20.85
CA SER A 459 7.85 -10.64 20.95
C SER A 459 6.64 -10.49 20.02
N THR A 460 6.28 -11.55 19.30
CA THR A 460 5.03 -11.66 18.53
C THR A 460 4.19 -12.79 19.10
N ALA A 461 2.90 -12.54 19.32
CA ALA A 461 1.97 -13.53 19.85
C ALA A 461 0.95 -13.96 18.80
N TRP A 462 0.90 -15.26 18.55
CA TRP A 462 0.06 -15.88 17.54
C TRP A 462 -1.07 -16.65 18.21
N PRO A 463 -2.30 -16.14 18.22
CA PRO A 463 -3.43 -16.84 18.81
C PRO A 463 -3.98 -17.88 17.81
N LEU A 464 -3.93 -19.15 18.17
CA LEU A 464 -4.58 -20.25 17.46
C LEU A 464 -5.83 -20.67 18.20
N GLU A 465 -6.87 -21.09 17.49
CA GLU A 465 -8.11 -21.56 18.09
C GLU A 465 -8.44 -23.00 17.70
N ILE A 466 -8.93 -23.75 18.67
CA ILE A 466 -9.38 -25.12 18.52
C ILE A 466 -10.79 -25.24 19.07
N VAL A 467 -11.74 -25.59 18.21
CA VAL A 467 -13.08 -26.02 18.63
C VAL A 467 -13.08 -27.54 18.73
N VAL A 468 -13.28 -28.05 19.95
CA VAL A 468 -13.22 -29.50 20.23
C VAL A 468 -14.38 -30.21 19.53
N PRO A 469 -14.11 -31.15 18.60
CA PRO A 469 -15.17 -31.87 17.89
C PRO A 469 -15.99 -32.80 18.79
N GLU A 470 -17.13 -33.27 18.28
CA GLU A 470 -17.92 -34.29 18.96
C GLU A 470 -17.15 -35.60 19.16
N GLY A 471 -17.36 -36.26 20.31
CA GLY A 471 -16.74 -37.56 20.63
C GLY A 471 -15.26 -37.50 21.04
N VAL A 472 -14.60 -36.35 20.91
CA VAL A 472 -13.20 -36.14 21.30
C VAL A 472 -13.10 -35.96 22.82
N ARG A 473 -12.10 -36.61 23.44
CA ARG A 473 -11.87 -36.55 24.91
C ARG A 473 -10.48 -36.06 25.30
N SER A 474 -9.52 -36.20 24.40
CA SER A 474 -8.17 -35.65 24.47
C SER A 474 -7.82 -35.09 23.10
N MET A 475 -7.02 -34.04 23.09
CA MET A 475 -6.39 -33.53 21.87
C MET A 475 -4.91 -33.32 22.14
N THR A 476 -4.09 -33.50 21.11
CA THR A 476 -2.67 -33.15 21.13
C THR A 476 -2.45 -32.07 20.09
N VAL A 477 -1.68 -31.04 20.41
CA VAL A 477 -1.27 -29.98 19.48
C VAL A 477 0.22 -30.06 19.30
N ASP A 478 0.65 -30.41 18.11
CA ASP A 478 2.05 -30.52 17.74
C ASP A 478 2.51 -29.26 17.02
N LEU A 479 3.68 -28.76 17.43
CA LEU A 479 4.35 -27.58 16.90
C LEU A 479 5.63 -28.02 16.21
N GLU A 480 5.65 -27.89 14.89
CA GLU A 480 6.81 -28.18 14.06
C GLU A 480 7.35 -26.89 13.45
N TRP A 481 8.57 -26.52 13.85
CA TRP A 481 9.25 -25.35 13.33
C TRP A 481 10.07 -25.72 12.10
N LEU A 482 9.83 -25.01 11.01
CA LEU A 482 10.50 -25.18 9.72
C LEU A 482 11.35 -23.93 9.45
N ALA A 483 12.58 -24.14 9.01
CA ALA A 483 13.42 -23.03 8.59
C ALA A 483 12.86 -22.39 7.31
N ALA A 484 13.07 -21.09 7.16
CA ALA A 484 12.87 -20.43 5.87
C ALA A 484 13.76 -21.09 4.80
N ALA A 485 13.35 -21.01 3.53
CA ALA A 485 14.08 -21.64 2.44
C ALA A 485 15.53 -21.12 2.38
N GLY A 486 16.50 -22.03 2.55
CA GLY A 486 17.92 -21.69 2.53
C GLY A 486 18.52 -21.30 3.89
N GLU A 487 17.72 -21.31 4.97
CA GLU A 487 18.20 -20.99 6.32
C GLU A 487 18.28 -22.21 7.24
N GLU A 488 19.08 -22.09 8.30
CA GLU A 488 19.06 -23.02 9.43
C GLU A 488 18.20 -22.44 10.56
N LEU A 489 17.29 -23.25 11.11
CA LEU A 489 16.29 -22.83 12.10
C LEU A 489 16.90 -22.13 13.34
N GLY A 490 18.13 -22.50 13.73
CA GLY A 490 18.79 -21.97 14.92
C GLY A 490 18.11 -22.40 16.23
N GLU A 491 18.54 -21.80 17.35
CA GLU A 491 17.87 -21.96 18.65
C GLU A 491 16.66 -21.02 18.69
N LEU A 492 15.48 -21.55 19.02
CA LEU A 492 14.24 -20.78 19.14
C LEU A 492 13.91 -20.53 20.61
N ASP A 493 13.58 -19.28 20.94
CA ASP A 493 13.04 -18.84 22.23
C ASP A 493 11.58 -18.50 22.02
N TYR A 494 10.71 -19.40 22.46
CA TYR A 494 9.27 -19.19 22.39
C TYR A 494 8.58 -19.72 23.64
N GLU A 495 7.43 -19.13 23.97
CA GLU A 495 6.54 -19.54 25.03
C GLU A 495 5.18 -19.93 24.45
N VAL A 496 4.65 -21.07 24.86
CA VAL A 496 3.28 -21.45 24.54
C VAL A 496 2.36 -21.12 25.72
N ARG A 497 1.18 -20.59 25.45
CA ARG A 497 0.12 -20.38 26.44
C ARG A 497 -1.15 -21.05 25.98
N VAL A 498 -1.74 -21.86 26.85
CA VAL A 498 -2.98 -22.59 26.55
C VAL A 498 -4.08 -22.10 27.47
N ARG A 499 -5.24 -21.76 26.91
CA ARG A 499 -6.40 -21.31 27.69
C ARG A 499 -7.70 -21.91 27.13
N ARG A 500 -8.64 -22.19 28.03
CA ARG A 500 -10.00 -22.60 27.66
C ARG A 500 -10.94 -21.39 27.70
N GLY A 501 -11.74 -21.23 26.67
CA GLY A 501 -12.84 -20.26 26.57
C GLY A 501 -12.45 -18.86 26.10
N GLN A 502 -11.19 -18.43 26.28
CA GLN A 502 -10.71 -17.11 25.85
C GLN A 502 -9.20 -17.11 25.56
N PRO A 503 -8.71 -16.24 24.64
CA PRO A 503 -7.28 -16.11 24.32
C PRO A 503 -6.45 -15.59 25.50
N ALA A 504 -5.13 -15.71 25.41
CA ALA A 504 -4.23 -15.08 26.39
C ALA A 504 -4.31 -13.55 26.27
N GLU A 505 -4.42 -12.87 27.41
CA GLU A 505 -4.36 -11.41 27.44
C GLU A 505 -2.90 -10.94 27.34
N MET A 506 -2.70 -9.94 26.50
CA MET A 506 -1.44 -9.30 26.21
C MET A 506 -1.50 -7.84 26.67
N LYS A 507 -0.38 -7.34 27.19
CA LYS A 507 -0.16 -5.94 27.46
C LYS A 507 0.55 -5.32 26.28
N LEU A 508 -0.05 -4.29 25.70
CA LEU A 508 0.63 -3.45 24.74
C LEU A 508 1.64 -2.56 25.47
N ALA A 509 2.87 -2.56 25.00
CA ALA A 509 3.88 -1.58 25.34
C ALA A 509 4.38 -0.95 24.03
N ARG A 510 4.49 0.37 24.03
CA ARG A 510 5.07 1.10 22.89
C ARG A 510 6.54 0.73 22.78
N ALA A 511 6.99 0.34 21.59
CA ALA A 511 8.41 0.06 21.36
C ALA A 511 9.21 1.35 21.54
N GLU A 512 10.33 1.30 22.28
CA GLU A 512 11.22 2.48 22.42
C GLU A 512 12.02 2.77 21.14
N VAL A 513 12.13 1.79 20.23
CA VAL A 513 13.00 1.82 19.05
C VAL A 513 12.26 1.97 17.72
N ALA A 514 10.93 1.92 17.72
CA ALA A 514 10.10 2.21 16.56
C ALA A 514 8.90 3.04 17.02
N GLU A 515 8.92 4.33 16.69
CA GLU A 515 7.93 5.28 17.17
C GLU A 515 6.58 5.07 16.49
N GLY A 516 5.69 4.33 17.15
CA GLY A 516 4.33 4.05 16.64
C GLY A 516 3.93 2.59 16.83
N MET A 517 4.91 1.69 16.74
CA MET A 517 4.71 0.26 16.96
C MET A 517 4.35 -0.10 18.42
N ASN A 518 3.26 -0.85 18.58
CA ASN A 518 2.90 -1.52 19.82
C ASN A 518 3.41 -2.97 19.82
N ILE A 519 4.11 -3.35 20.89
CA ILE A 519 4.52 -4.73 21.14
C ILE A 519 3.63 -5.29 22.26
N ALA A 520 2.96 -6.39 21.94
CA ALA A 520 2.16 -7.19 22.84
C ALA A 520 3.08 -8.13 23.62
N TYR A 521 3.21 -7.84 24.90
CA TYR A 521 3.87 -8.71 25.86
C TYR A 521 2.84 -9.49 26.64
N PRO A 522 3.05 -10.79 26.90
CA PRO A 522 2.16 -11.52 27.77
C PRO A 522 2.06 -10.87 29.15
N LEU A 523 0.86 -10.67 29.69
CA LEU A 523 0.71 -10.26 31.09
C LEU A 523 1.24 -11.39 31.99
N GLU A 524 2.32 -11.12 32.74
CA GLU A 524 2.78 -12.02 33.78
C GLU A 524 1.81 -11.97 34.97
N ARG A 525 1.25 -13.15 35.30
CA ARG A 525 0.43 -13.46 36.49
C ARG A 525 -1.06 -13.05 36.40
N GLY A 526 -1.94 -14.05 36.51
CA GLY A 526 -3.22 -13.82 37.19
C GLY A 526 -4.41 -14.71 36.85
N GLY A 527 -4.47 -15.33 35.67
CA GLY A 527 -5.63 -16.14 35.29
C GLY A 527 -5.54 -17.57 35.83
N ARG A 528 -6.57 -18.05 36.54
CA ARG A 528 -6.78 -19.51 36.74
C ARG A 528 -6.97 -20.16 35.36
N GLY A 529 -5.94 -20.81 34.86
CA GLY A 529 -5.93 -21.59 33.61
C GLY A 529 -4.65 -22.42 33.53
N ASP A 530 -4.70 -23.55 32.83
CA ASP A 530 -3.57 -24.47 32.67
C ASP A 530 -2.53 -23.85 31.72
N VAL A 531 -1.62 -23.05 32.27
CA VAL A 531 -0.50 -22.47 31.49
C VAL A 531 0.61 -23.51 31.41
N VAL A 532 0.81 -24.11 30.24
CA VAL A 532 2.03 -24.87 29.93
C VAL A 532 3.13 -23.86 29.58
N THR A 533 3.83 -23.32 30.57
CA THR A 533 4.95 -22.41 30.33
C THR A 533 6.19 -23.18 29.87
N GLY A 534 6.75 -22.81 28.73
CA GLY A 534 7.98 -23.38 28.16
C GLY A 534 7.95 -23.36 26.64
N SER A 535 8.88 -24.07 26.01
CA SER A 535 8.98 -24.24 24.55
C SER A 535 8.61 -25.68 24.15
N PRO A 536 7.39 -26.17 24.47
CA PRO A 536 7.00 -27.53 24.11
C PRO A 536 6.79 -27.64 22.60
N THR A 537 7.25 -28.74 22.00
CA THR A 537 6.89 -29.11 20.63
C THR A 537 5.56 -29.86 20.56
N THR A 538 5.02 -30.29 21.71
CA THR A 538 3.76 -31.05 21.81
C THR A 538 3.01 -30.64 23.06
N ILE A 539 1.71 -30.38 22.92
CA ILE A 539 0.82 -29.90 23.97
C ILE A 539 -0.34 -30.87 24.12
N ASP A 540 -0.48 -31.50 25.28
CA ASP A 540 -1.59 -32.40 25.56
C ASP A 540 -2.75 -31.66 26.25
N LEU A 541 -3.90 -31.65 25.58
CA LEU A 541 -5.16 -31.13 26.08
C LEU A 541 -6.00 -32.29 26.62
N GLU A 542 -5.83 -32.60 27.90
CA GLU A 542 -6.62 -33.64 28.57
C GLU A 542 -8.02 -33.14 28.97
N ARG A 543 -9.00 -34.05 28.97
CA ARG A 543 -10.37 -33.83 29.50
C ARG A 543 -11.12 -32.70 28.79
N VAL A 544 -10.91 -32.56 27.49
CA VAL A 544 -11.70 -31.68 26.63
C VAL A 544 -13.14 -32.19 26.53
N ARG A 545 -14.09 -31.27 26.29
CA ARG A 545 -15.49 -31.58 26.02
C ARG A 545 -15.86 -31.11 24.62
N PRO A 546 -16.74 -31.82 23.90
CA PRO A 546 -17.31 -31.34 22.65
C PRO A 546 -17.82 -29.91 22.77
N GLY A 547 -17.46 -29.06 21.81
CA GLY A 547 -17.81 -27.64 21.77
C GLY A 547 -16.95 -26.74 22.66
N ASP A 548 -15.99 -27.28 23.42
CA ASP A 548 -15.01 -26.44 24.10
C ASP A 548 -14.18 -25.66 23.07
N ARG A 549 -13.93 -24.38 23.38
CA ARG A 549 -13.01 -23.53 22.64
C ARG A 549 -11.70 -23.45 23.42
N TRP A 550 -10.60 -23.83 22.79
CA TRP A 550 -9.26 -23.72 23.34
C TRP A 550 -8.44 -22.75 22.49
N TYR A 551 -7.60 -21.99 23.16
CA TYR A 551 -6.71 -21.02 22.55
C TYR A 551 -5.27 -21.43 22.87
N VAL A 552 -4.46 -21.58 21.82
CA VAL A 552 -3.02 -21.85 21.91
C VAL A 552 -2.32 -20.60 21.41
N THR A 553 -1.77 -19.79 22.31
CA THR A 553 -1.04 -18.58 21.97
C THR A 553 0.45 -18.85 21.99
N ILE A 554 1.13 -18.62 20.88
CA ILE A 554 2.57 -18.85 20.74
C ILE A 554 3.26 -17.50 20.74
N VAL A 555 4.08 -17.24 21.75
CA VAL A 555 4.84 -16.00 21.94
C VAL A 555 6.28 -16.28 21.53
N HIS A 556 6.67 -15.82 20.34
CA HIS A 556 8.03 -15.98 19.83
C HIS A 556 8.90 -14.80 20.27
N ARG A 557 10.07 -15.03 20.88
CA ARG A 557 10.91 -14.02 21.53
C ARG A 557 12.22 -13.71 20.81
N ASN A 558 12.73 -14.61 19.96
CA ASN A 558 14.00 -14.42 19.26
C ASN A 558 13.88 -14.46 17.72
N ALA A 559 13.03 -13.57 17.18
CA ALA A 559 13.23 -12.81 15.94
C ALA A 559 13.93 -13.46 14.70
N ARG A 560 13.70 -14.73 14.37
CA ARG A 560 14.08 -15.30 13.07
C ARG A 560 12.84 -15.59 12.21
N PRO A 561 12.87 -15.34 10.89
CA PRO A 561 11.85 -15.81 9.99
C PRO A 561 11.78 -17.33 10.04
N THR A 562 10.65 -17.87 10.51
CA THR A 562 10.43 -19.32 10.58
C THR A 562 9.01 -19.63 10.15
N HIS A 563 8.76 -20.84 9.68
CA HIS A 563 7.38 -21.32 9.53
C HIS A 563 7.07 -22.23 10.70
N LEU A 564 5.87 -22.09 11.24
CA LEU A 564 5.32 -22.97 12.24
C LEU A 564 4.21 -23.79 11.62
N GLN A 565 4.41 -25.09 11.51
CA GLN A 565 3.32 -26.01 11.24
C GLN A 565 2.71 -26.48 12.55
N VAL A 566 1.38 -26.36 12.65
CA VAL A 566 0.60 -26.77 13.81
C VAL A 566 -0.38 -27.86 13.41
N VAL A 567 -0.34 -28.97 14.13
CA VAL A 567 -1.25 -30.11 13.90
C VAL A 567 -2.00 -30.41 15.17
N ALA A 568 -3.32 -30.24 15.14
CA ALA A 568 -4.21 -30.73 16.19
C ALA A 568 -4.60 -32.18 15.87
N ARG A 569 -4.34 -33.10 16.78
CA ARG A 569 -4.75 -34.51 16.69
C ARG A 569 -5.82 -34.78 17.74
N ALA A 570 -6.90 -35.44 17.33
CA ALA A 570 -8.00 -35.75 18.23
C ALA A 570 -8.01 -37.25 18.56
N GLU A 571 -8.09 -37.57 19.85
CA GLU A 571 -8.34 -38.94 20.28
C GLU A 571 -9.82 -39.10 20.61
N THR A 572 -10.50 -39.90 19.78
CA THR A 572 -11.83 -40.37 20.12
C THR A 572 -11.70 -41.38 21.24
N GLY A 573 -12.26 -41.06 22.42
CA GLY A 573 -12.36 -42.04 23.47
C GLY A 573 -13.22 -43.19 22.96
N SER A 574 -12.65 -44.39 22.77
CA SER A 574 -13.47 -45.57 22.58
C SER A 574 -14.49 -45.57 23.73
N ALA A 575 -15.77 -45.47 23.39
CA ALA A 575 -16.82 -45.49 24.40
C ALA A 575 -16.62 -46.81 25.12
N GLY A 576 -15.99 -46.75 26.30
CA GLY A 576 -15.46 -47.91 27.00
C GLY A 576 -16.55 -48.95 26.98
N GLY A 577 -16.40 -49.93 26.10
CA GLY A 577 -17.37 -50.99 25.97
C GLY A 577 -17.37 -51.58 27.35
N CYS A 578 -18.47 -51.43 28.08
CA CYS A 578 -18.77 -52.35 29.16
C CYS A 578 -18.69 -53.72 28.49
N SER A 579 -17.53 -54.35 28.62
CA SER A 579 -17.28 -55.71 28.22
C SER A 579 -18.19 -56.54 29.09
N THR A 580 -19.45 -56.69 28.65
CA THR A 580 -20.25 -57.82 29.05
C THR A 580 -19.55 -59.01 28.42
N THR A 581 -18.68 -59.62 29.20
CA THR A 581 -18.14 -60.96 28.95
C THR A 581 -19.29 -61.96 28.92
N SER A 582 -20.05 -61.94 27.83
CA SER A 582 -20.90 -63.05 27.44
C SER A 582 -20.04 -64.01 26.63
N THR A 583 -19.89 -65.21 27.20
CA THR A 583 -19.15 -66.34 26.66
C THR A 583 -19.74 -66.72 25.29
N PRO A 584 -18.94 -66.92 24.23
CA PRO A 584 -19.49 -67.31 22.95
C PRO A 584 -19.87 -68.79 22.98
N TRP A 585 -21.17 -69.08 22.94
CA TRP A 585 -21.65 -70.38 22.53
C TRP A 585 -21.31 -70.58 21.06
N SER A 586 -20.51 -71.61 20.80
CA SER A 586 -20.20 -72.10 19.47
C SER A 586 -21.47 -72.62 18.80
N LEU A 587 -21.81 -72.09 17.63
CA LEU A 587 -22.75 -72.74 16.72
C LEU A 587 -22.13 -72.81 15.33
N MET A 588 -21.97 -74.06 14.90
CA MET A 588 -21.45 -74.48 13.61
C MET A 588 -22.29 -73.94 12.45
N GLY A 589 -21.59 -73.45 11.43
CA GLY A 589 -21.73 -73.90 10.05
C GLY A 589 -23.04 -73.61 9.31
N LEU A 590 -22.95 -72.71 8.32
CA LEU A 590 -23.45 -73.02 6.98
C LEU A 590 -22.72 -72.17 5.92
N LEU A 591 -22.00 -72.89 5.06
CA LEU A 591 -21.45 -72.46 3.79
C LEU A 591 -22.55 -71.91 2.88
N LEU A 592 -22.30 -70.79 2.20
CA LEU A 592 -22.68 -70.54 0.81
C LEU A 592 -21.90 -69.30 0.29
N ALA A 593 -21.14 -69.50 -0.78
CA ALA A 593 -20.50 -68.46 -1.59
C ALA A 593 -21.31 -68.26 -2.90
N PRO A 594 -20.88 -67.40 -3.85
CA PRO A 594 -21.23 -65.99 -3.97
C PRO A 594 -22.12 -65.71 -5.21
N LEU A 595 -22.83 -64.57 -5.23
CA LEU A 595 -23.45 -64.05 -6.45
C LEU A 595 -22.94 -62.64 -6.75
N ALA A 596 -22.05 -62.59 -7.73
CA ALA A 596 -21.68 -61.38 -8.44
C ALA A 596 -22.82 -60.98 -9.39
N PHE A 597 -23.18 -59.69 -9.41
CA PHE A 597 -23.91 -59.11 -10.53
C PHE A 597 -23.19 -57.85 -11.01
N ARG A 598 -22.48 -58.01 -12.14
CA ARG A 598 -22.23 -56.96 -13.13
C ARG A 598 -23.55 -56.64 -13.81
N ARG A 599 -23.84 -55.35 -14.05
CA ARG A 599 -24.52 -54.91 -15.28
C ARG A 599 -23.97 -53.56 -15.73
N ARG A 600 -23.46 -53.55 -16.96
CA ARG A 600 -23.31 -52.37 -17.80
C ARG A 600 -24.60 -52.19 -18.60
N SER A 601 -25.04 -50.95 -18.72
CA SER A 601 -25.51 -50.30 -19.95
C SER A 601 -25.32 -48.81 -19.74
#